data_AF-A0A970W895-F1
#
_entry.id   AF-A0A970W895-F1
#
_cell.length_a   1.000
_cell.length_b   1.000
_cell.length_c   1.000
_cell.angle_alpha   90.00
_cell.angle_beta   90.00
_cell.angle_gamma   90.00
#
_symmetry.space_group_name_H-M   'P 1'
#
loop_
_entity.id
_entity.type
_entity.pdbx_description
1 polymer ?
#
loop_
_entity_poly.entity_id
_entity_poly.type
_entity_poly.pdbx_seq_one_letter_code
_entity_poly.pdbx_strand_id
1 'polypeptide(L)'
;MKPRFLIAALALALTLIVLLGGSATLAQGADPPQLAAPLTPIIGITRTLYADRDTFVGNLVPTNNYGTQAQLTVGRDACIGAEFPEWGRALIHFDLSPIPAGQVIISAKLKLYLRYYRTSTANVIGAHRVTASWTETGATWNNQPSNSATAAATTSVGSATGSWYEWTVTDLVKSWYAGTYTNHGFKMIVSGEPTCFQRTFDSRENLSGNDPQLVIVYSAPTPTRTATRTATRTATVTRTPTLTYTPTVTPRPGGFLYIYREDRATGEAFQKFFGDRGYRLDLVAMAELLKVDLRPYRTIIVGYDTGDTTTWGDTRLVNFLIESQKPIVGVGEGGYAFFGKLALDIGYPNGGHGSETRSLVLDRNQSIYKTPFPIS
;
A
#
# COMPACT_ATOMS: atom_id res chain seq x y z
N MET A 1 -0.06 -52.83 -5.49
CA MET A 1 1.23 -52.13 -5.31
C MET A 1 1.03 -50.93 -4.40
N LYS A 2 1.63 -50.95 -3.20
CA LYS A 2 1.81 -49.82 -2.26
C LYS A 2 3.12 -49.08 -2.64
N PRO A 3 3.32 -47.78 -2.34
CA PRO A 3 3.46 -47.19 -0.98
C PRO A 3 2.61 -45.90 -0.80
N ARG A 4 2.05 -45.45 0.35
CA ARG A 4 2.42 -45.31 1.78
C ARG A 4 3.56 -44.30 2.09
N PHE A 5 3.19 -43.09 2.51
CA PHE A 5 3.88 -42.21 3.48
C PHE A 5 2.80 -41.38 4.22
N LEU A 6 2.42 -41.63 5.48
CA LEU A 6 3.03 -41.40 6.80
C LEU A 6 3.10 -39.92 7.25
N ILE A 7 2.19 -39.59 8.17
CA ILE A 7 2.20 -38.50 9.16
C ILE A 7 3.14 -38.90 10.30
N ALA A 8 3.96 -37.99 10.85
CA ALA A 8 4.23 -37.89 12.29
C ALA A 8 5.09 -36.68 12.67
N ALA A 9 4.67 -36.02 13.76
CA ALA A 9 5.28 -34.87 14.39
C ALA A 9 6.22 -35.27 15.56
N LEU A 10 7.16 -34.36 15.84
CA LEU A 10 7.77 -33.94 17.12
C LEU A 10 7.76 -34.89 18.36
N ALA A 11 8.95 -35.16 18.92
CA ALA A 11 9.18 -35.20 20.38
C ALA A 11 10.68 -35.13 20.72
N LEU A 12 11.02 -34.27 21.69
CA LEU A 12 12.34 -33.95 22.22
C LEU A 12 12.54 -34.64 23.58
N ALA A 13 13.67 -35.30 23.82
CA ALA A 13 14.21 -35.56 25.16
C ALA A 13 15.69 -36.01 25.06
N LEU A 14 16.62 -35.31 25.72
CA LEU A 14 17.98 -35.80 25.95
C LEU A 14 18.33 -35.66 27.44
N THR A 15 18.93 -36.74 27.94
CA THR A 15 19.08 -37.14 29.34
C THR A 15 20.34 -36.57 30.00
N LEU A 16 20.26 -36.41 31.33
CA LEU A 16 21.30 -35.97 32.27
C LEU A 16 22.19 -37.15 32.73
N ILE A 17 23.50 -36.94 32.90
CA ILE A 17 24.39 -37.79 33.73
C ILE A 17 25.27 -36.89 34.61
N VAL A 18 25.44 -37.28 35.88
CA VAL A 18 26.18 -36.61 36.96
C VAL A 18 27.36 -37.48 37.42
N LEU A 19 28.41 -36.83 37.97
CA LEU A 19 29.35 -37.18 39.07
C LEU A 19 30.82 -36.92 38.68
N LEU A 20 31.78 -36.50 39.50
CA LEU A 20 31.90 -35.75 40.77
C LEU A 20 33.45 -35.65 40.99
N GLY A 21 33.98 -34.52 41.51
CA GLY A 21 35.31 -34.50 42.18
C GLY A 21 36.28 -33.39 41.75
N GLY A 22 36.58 -32.45 42.67
CA GLY A 22 37.76 -31.55 42.58
C GLY A 22 37.50 -30.14 43.13
N SER A 23 38.09 -29.83 44.29
CA SER A 23 37.97 -28.56 45.01
C SER A 23 38.99 -27.50 44.55
N ALA A 24 38.64 -26.22 44.76
CA ALA A 24 39.44 -24.97 44.62
C ALA A 24 39.66 -24.51 43.16
N THR A 25 39.37 -23.28 42.74
CA THR A 25 39.58 -21.96 43.36
C THR A 25 38.63 -20.96 42.67
N LEU A 26 37.95 -20.07 43.39
CA LEU A 26 37.03 -19.08 42.79
C LEU A 26 37.81 -17.95 42.08
N ALA A 27 38.06 -18.10 40.79
CA ALA A 27 38.31 -16.96 39.91
C ALA A 27 36.96 -16.38 39.48
N GLN A 28 36.70 -15.11 39.80
CA GLN A 28 35.59 -14.33 39.22
C GLN A 28 35.84 -14.19 37.70
N GLY A 29 35.37 -15.16 36.93
CA GLY A 29 35.40 -15.17 35.49
C GLY A 29 34.07 -14.67 34.92
N ALA A 30 34.16 -13.58 34.15
CA ALA A 30 33.23 -13.02 33.17
C ALA A 30 31.74 -13.41 33.24
N ASP A 31 30.87 -12.40 33.28
CA ASP A 31 29.44 -12.55 32.98
C ASP A 31 29.25 -13.42 31.72
N PRO A 32 28.34 -14.41 31.74
CA PRO A 32 28.07 -15.22 30.56
C PRO A 32 27.66 -14.28 29.41
N PRO A 33 28.07 -14.56 28.15
CA PRO A 33 27.71 -13.74 27.03
C PRO A 33 26.20 -13.58 27.00
N GLN A 34 25.71 -12.36 27.22
CA GLN A 34 24.30 -12.05 27.13
C GLN A 34 23.86 -12.43 25.72
N LEU A 35 23.13 -13.55 25.59
CA LEU A 35 22.59 -14.01 24.31
C LEU A 35 21.97 -12.78 23.61
N ALA A 36 22.51 -12.42 22.45
CA ALA A 36 21.93 -11.36 21.65
C ALA A 36 20.46 -11.71 21.45
N ALA A 37 19.55 -10.81 21.87
CA ALA A 37 18.13 -11.00 21.64
C ALA A 37 17.94 -11.33 20.15
N PRO A 38 17.15 -12.35 19.80
CA PRO A 38 16.96 -12.74 18.41
C PRO A 38 16.52 -11.50 17.63
N LEU A 39 17.23 -11.19 16.53
CA LEU A 39 16.84 -10.11 15.63
C LEU A 39 15.40 -10.40 15.19
N THR A 40 14.46 -9.55 15.58
CA THR A 40 13.10 -9.64 15.07
C THR A 40 13.18 -9.52 13.54
N PRO A 41 12.59 -10.45 12.77
CA PRO A 41 12.56 -10.31 11.32
C PRO A 41 11.90 -8.98 10.96
N ILE A 42 12.56 -8.20 10.10
CA ILE A 42 12.00 -6.95 9.59
C ILE A 42 10.79 -7.32 8.75
N ILE A 43 9.59 -7.11 9.29
CA ILE A 43 8.35 -7.26 8.53
C ILE A 43 8.23 -6.03 7.63
N GLY A 44 8.44 -6.22 6.32
CA GLY A 44 8.18 -5.20 5.32
C GLY A 44 6.68 -5.05 5.08
N ILE A 45 6.18 -3.82 5.14
CA ILE A 45 4.82 -3.44 4.76
C ILE A 45 4.88 -3.00 3.30
N THR A 46 4.09 -3.67 2.45
CA THR A 46 3.90 -3.26 1.05
C THR A 46 2.74 -2.29 0.96
N ARG A 47 2.93 -1.20 0.21
CA ARG A 47 1.89 -0.24 -0.11
C ARG A 47 1.92 0.09 -1.59
N THR A 48 0.78 -0.08 -2.26
CA THR A 48 0.58 0.42 -3.61
C THR A 48 0.02 1.83 -3.55
N LEU A 49 0.72 2.77 -4.19
CA LEU A 49 0.23 4.13 -4.42
C LEU A 49 -0.16 4.26 -5.90
N TYR A 50 -1.20 5.03 -6.14
CA TYR A 50 -1.71 5.34 -7.47
C TYR A 50 -1.41 6.79 -7.80
N ALA A 51 -1.24 7.12 -9.08
CA ALA A 51 -0.92 8.50 -9.47
C ALA A 51 -2.05 9.45 -9.04
N ASP A 52 -1.71 10.52 -8.30
CA ASP A 52 -2.64 11.61 -7.96
C ASP A 52 -2.69 12.67 -9.06
N ARG A 53 -1.76 12.61 -10.02
CA ARG A 53 -1.77 13.36 -11.27
C ARG A 53 -0.83 12.74 -12.28
N ASP A 54 -1.27 12.66 -13.54
CA ASP A 54 -0.42 12.29 -14.67
C ASP A 54 -0.85 12.99 -15.96
N THR A 55 0.08 13.13 -16.90
CA THR A 55 -0.20 13.66 -18.23
C THR A 55 0.96 13.30 -19.15
N PHE A 56 0.84 13.54 -20.45
CA PHE A 56 2.01 13.62 -21.31
C PHE A 56 2.07 14.98 -21.98
N VAL A 57 3.29 15.40 -22.33
CA VAL A 57 3.50 16.59 -23.14
C VAL A 57 3.88 16.18 -24.56
N GLY A 58 3.12 16.71 -25.53
CA GLY A 58 3.21 16.40 -26.95
C GLY A 58 3.72 17.58 -27.78
N ASN A 59 4.72 17.39 -28.66
CA ASN A 59 5.24 18.50 -29.46
C ASN A 59 4.41 18.83 -30.73
N LEU A 60 3.48 17.96 -31.12
CA LEU A 60 2.70 18.12 -32.36
C LEU A 60 1.82 19.36 -32.28
N VAL A 61 1.17 19.57 -31.13
CA VAL A 61 0.47 20.80 -30.78
C VAL A 61 1.02 21.27 -29.43
N PRO A 62 2.11 22.05 -29.40
CA PRO A 62 2.94 22.22 -28.20
C PRO A 62 2.28 23.04 -27.08
N THR A 63 1.12 23.64 -27.35
CA THR A 63 0.27 24.34 -26.38
C THR A 63 -0.85 23.48 -25.82
N ASN A 64 -1.09 22.28 -26.37
CA ASN A 64 -2.13 21.40 -25.86
C ASN A 64 -1.70 20.77 -24.53
N ASN A 65 -2.68 20.64 -23.65
CA ASN A 65 -2.59 19.82 -22.45
C ASN A 65 -3.31 18.49 -22.71
N TYR A 66 -2.80 17.41 -22.13
CA TYR A 66 -3.34 16.06 -22.30
C TYR A 66 -3.69 15.39 -20.97
N GLY A 67 -3.83 16.15 -19.88
CA GLY A 67 -4.05 15.63 -18.52
C GLY A 67 -5.42 15.00 -18.27
N THR A 68 -6.29 14.97 -19.28
CA THR A 68 -7.58 14.25 -19.21
C THR A 68 -7.65 13.08 -20.18
N GLN A 69 -6.54 12.74 -20.85
CA GLN A 69 -6.50 11.62 -21.77
C GLN A 69 -6.23 10.32 -21.00
N ALA A 70 -6.85 9.22 -21.43
CA ALA A 70 -6.71 7.89 -20.83
C ALA A 70 -5.35 7.20 -21.10
N GLN A 71 -4.39 7.93 -21.67
CA GLN A 71 -3.14 7.39 -22.21
C GLN A 71 -1.97 8.34 -21.97
N LEU A 72 -0.79 7.74 -21.71
CA LEU A 72 0.48 8.42 -21.52
C LEU A 72 1.46 8.02 -22.62
N THR A 73 1.91 8.98 -23.42
CA THR A 73 2.84 8.74 -24.54
C THR A 73 4.29 9.00 -24.14
N VAL A 74 5.19 8.08 -24.52
CA VAL A 74 6.64 8.21 -24.36
C VAL A 74 7.35 7.84 -25.66
N GLY A 75 8.20 8.75 -26.15
CA GLY A 75 8.98 8.57 -27.37
C GLY A 75 8.41 9.35 -28.56
N ARG A 76 8.78 8.96 -29.78
CA ARG A 76 8.37 9.62 -31.01
C ARG A 76 7.79 8.69 -32.06
N ASP A 77 6.72 9.14 -32.71
CA ASP A 77 6.13 8.49 -33.88
C ASP A 77 6.57 9.13 -35.21
N ALA A 78 7.87 9.23 -35.47
CA ALA A 78 8.41 9.69 -36.77
C ALA A 78 9.03 8.54 -37.57
N CYS A 79 8.30 7.43 -37.66
CA CYS A 79 8.63 6.33 -38.57
C CYS A 79 8.41 6.73 -40.03
N ILE A 80 9.07 6.04 -40.98
CA ILE A 80 8.84 6.26 -42.41
C ILE A 80 7.34 6.12 -42.71
N GLY A 81 6.74 7.14 -43.32
CA GLY A 81 5.31 7.20 -43.64
C GLY A 81 4.41 7.75 -42.52
N ALA A 82 4.97 8.21 -41.39
CA ALA A 82 4.19 8.92 -40.37
C ALA A 82 3.79 10.32 -40.87
N GLU A 83 2.48 10.59 -40.91
CA GLU A 83 1.91 11.86 -41.38
C GLU A 83 2.10 12.99 -40.35
N PHE A 84 2.07 12.68 -39.05
CA PHE A 84 2.16 13.65 -37.95
C PHE A 84 3.15 13.17 -36.87
N PRO A 85 4.46 13.42 -37.02
CA PRO A 85 5.46 12.95 -36.07
C PRO A 85 5.40 13.71 -34.74
N GLU A 86 4.95 13.03 -33.69
CA GLU A 86 4.82 13.58 -32.33
C GLU A 86 5.86 13.00 -31.37
N TRP A 87 6.47 13.85 -30.55
CA TRP A 87 7.22 13.52 -29.34
C TRP A 87 6.28 13.55 -28.13
N GLY A 88 6.20 12.45 -27.40
CA GLY A 88 5.55 12.36 -26.10
C GLY A 88 6.56 12.17 -24.97
N ARG A 89 6.36 12.88 -23.86
CA ARG A 89 7.02 12.63 -22.58
C ARG A 89 5.98 12.59 -21.47
N ALA A 90 5.84 11.45 -20.81
CA ALA A 90 4.89 11.30 -19.70
C ALA A 90 5.42 11.97 -18.43
N LEU A 91 4.54 12.61 -17.68
CA LEU A 91 4.72 13.20 -16.36
C LEU A 91 3.80 12.48 -15.39
N ILE A 92 4.32 11.99 -14.27
CA ILE A 92 3.57 11.16 -13.33
C ILE A 92 3.99 11.52 -11.92
N HIS A 93 3.04 11.86 -11.04
CA HIS A 93 3.31 12.14 -9.64
C HIS A 93 2.47 11.24 -8.73
N PHE A 94 3.04 10.95 -7.56
CA PHE A 94 2.44 10.11 -6.53
C PHE A 94 2.55 10.83 -5.19
N ASP A 95 1.44 10.91 -4.45
CA ASP A 95 1.44 11.39 -3.06
C ASP A 95 1.99 10.32 -2.12
N LEU A 96 3.09 10.64 -1.42
CA LEU A 96 3.72 9.75 -0.44
C LEU A 96 3.15 9.89 0.98
N SER A 97 2.22 10.83 1.22
CA SER A 97 1.58 11.03 2.52
C SER A 97 0.94 9.78 3.15
N PRO A 98 0.48 8.76 2.39
CA PRO A 98 -0.02 7.53 2.99
C PRO A 98 1.07 6.62 3.58
N ILE A 99 2.35 6.95 3.37
CA ILE A 99 3.47 6.32 4.09
C ILE A 99 3.67 7.08 5.41
N PRO A 100 3.47 6.41 6.56
CA PRO A 100 3.64 7.02 7.87
C PRO A 100 5.00 7.67 8.06
N ALA A 101 5.11 8.72 8.87
CA ALA A 101 6.40 9.28 9.25
C ALA A 101 7.29 8.29 10.04
N GLY A 102 8.61 8.46 9.92
CA GLY A 102 9.61 7.67 10.66
C GLY A 102 9.81 6.24 10.16
N GLN A 103 9.32 5.89 8.97
CA GLN A 103 9.55 4.58 8.35
C GLN A 103 10.87 4.57 7.58
N VAL A 104 11.40 3.37 7.36
CA VAL A 104 12.54 3.11 6.47
C VAL A 104 12.00 2.53 5.16
N ILE A 105 12.19 3.26 4.06
CA ILE A 105 11.88 2.75 2.72
C ILE A 105 12.89 1.65 2.35
N ILE A 106 12.41 0.44 2.12
CA ILE A 106 13.21 -0.72 1.73
C ILE A 106 13.35 -0.78 0.22
N SER A 107 12.23 -0.70 -0.51
CA SER A 107 12.21 -0.72 -1.97
C SER A 107 11.06 0.13 -2.53
N ALA A 108 11.23 0.65 -3.75
CA ALA A 108 10.16 1.28 -4.50
C ALA A 108 10.24 0.94 -5.98
N LYS A 109 9.09 0.58 -6.56
CA LYS A 109 8.95 0.26 -7.98
C LYS A 109 7.85 1.11 -8.62
N LEU A 110 8.22 1.91 -9.61
CA LEU A 110 7.27 2.55 -10.52
C LEU A 110 6.83 1.50 -11.54
N LYS A 111 5.53 1.34 -11.76
CA LYS A 111 4.97 0.39 -12.73
C LYS A 111 4.03 1.11 -13.69
N LEU A 112 4.23 0.86 -14.99
CA LEU A 112 3.38 1.38 -16.06
C LEU A 112 2.87 0.25 -16.92
N TYR A 113 1.59 0.29 -17.29
CA TYR A 113 0.93 -0.75 -18.07
C TYR A 113 0.96 -0.42 -19.55
N LEU A 114 1.61 -1.25 -20.37
CA LEU A 114 1.80 -0.97 -21.79
C LEU A 114 0.55 -1.31 -22.60
N ARG A 115 0.03 -0.34 -23.36
CA ARG A 115 -1.10 -0.54 -24.29
C ARG A 115 -0.75 -0.56 -25.74
N TYR A 116 0.20 0.26 -26.15
CA TYR A 116 0.55 0.37 -27.55
C TYR A 116 2.05 0.55 -27.72
N TYR A 117 2.57 -0.03 -28.80
CA TYR A 117 3.93 0.18 -29.27
C TYR A 117 3.91 0.50 -30.75
N ARG A 118 4.76 1.43 -31.17
CA ARG A 118 4.94 1.74 -32.59
C ARG A 118 5.86 0.74 -33.30
N THR A 119 6.90 0.28 -32.59
CA THR A 119 7.91 -0.65 -33.10
C THR A 119 8.14 -1.80 -32.13
N SER A 120 8.39 -3.00 -32.63
CA SER A 120 8.62 -4.20 -31.80
C SER A 120 9.98 -4.19 -31.10
N THR A 121 10.94 -3.42 -31.62
CA THR A 121 12.28 -3.26 -31.02
C THR A 121 12.16 -2.57 -29.66
N ALA A 122 12.75 -3.20 -28.64
CA ALA A 122 12.81 -2.62 -27.31
C ALA A 122 13.77 -1.43 -27.26
N ASN A 123 13.48 -0.46 -26.40
CA ASN A 123 14.41 0.62 -26.09
C ASN A 123 14.31 0.98 -24.61
N VAL A 124 15.38 1.57 -24.09
CA VAL A 124 15.48 2.01 -22.72
C VAL A 124 14.63 3.26 -22.53
N ILE A 125 13.71 3.21 -21.56
CA ILE A 125 13.00 4.39 -21.07
C ILE A 125 13.53 4.70 -19.67
N GLY A 126 13.93 5.96 -19.45
CA GLY A 126 14.36 6.49 -18.17
C GLY A 126 13.23 7.18 -17.41
N ALA A 127 13.19 6.96 -16.10
CA ALA A 127 12.38 7.72 -15.16
C ALA A 127 13.24 8.83 -14.55
N HIS A 128 13.06 10.07 -15.00
CA HIS A 128 13.82 11.24 -14.52
C HIS A 128 13.09 11.94 -13.38
N ARG A 129 13.83 12.44 -12.38
CA ARG A 129 13.24 13.25 -11.30
C ARG A 129 12.80 14.59 -11.88
N VAL A 130 11.53 14.93 -11.71
CA VAL A 130 11.04 16.28 -12.04
C VAL A 130 11.54 17.26 -10.97
N THR A 131 11.97 18.44 -11.39
CA THR A 131 12.63 19.44 -10.52
C THR A 131 11.84 20.74 -10.36
N ALA A 132 10.67 20.85 -10.99
CA ALA A 132 9.76 21.98 -10.86
C ALA A 132 8.32 21.49 -10.70
N SER A 133 7.48 22.29 -10.04
CA SER A 133 6.06 21.99 -9.91
C SER A 133 5.33 22.02 -11.25
N TRP A 134 4.24 21.26 -11.34
CA TRP A 134 3.36 21.23 -12.49
C TRP A 134 1.95 20.81 -12.06
N THR A 135 0.97 21.13 -12.90
CA THR A 135 -0.41 20.70 -12.75
C THR A 135 -0.79 19.80 -13.92
N GLU A 136 -1.62 18.80 -13.63
CA GLU A 136 -2.14 17.85 -14.62
C GLU A 136 -2.73 18.53 -15.85
N THR A 137 -3.56 19.54 -15.62
CA THR A 137 -4.28 20.30 -16.66
C THR A 137 -3.54 21.54 -17.17
N GLY A 138 -2.32 21.80 -16.69
CA GLY A 138 -1.53 22.97 -17.06
C GLY A 138 -0.22 22.67 -17.77
N ALA A 139 0.31 21.44 -17.67
CA ALA A 139 1.53 21.06 -18.35
C ALA A 139 1.29 20.86 -19.86
N THR A 140 2.17 21.42 -20.67
CA THR A 140 2.19 21.41 -22.12
C THR A 140 3.64 21.23 -22.57
N TRP A 141 3.89 21.01 -23.86
CA TRP A 141 5.26 20.90 -24.35
C TRP A 141 6.09 22.16 -24.08
N ASN A 142 5.47 23.33 -24.26
CA ASN A 142 6.13 24.64 -24.13
C ASN A 142 6.47 25.00 -22.68
N ASN A 143 5.71 24.52 -21.70
CA ASN A 143 5.89 24.85 -20.28
C ASN A 143 6.20 23.64 -19.38
N GLN A 144 6.60 22.51 -19.98
CA GLN A 144 6.89 21.29 -19.23
C GLN A 144 7.92 21.55 -18.12
N PRO A 145 7.76 20.94 -16.94
CA PRO A 145 8.68 21.15 -15.82
C PRO A 145 10.08 20.64 -16.16
N SER A 146 11.12 21.24 -15.58
CA SER A 146 12.49 20.73 -15.70
C SER A 146 12.66 19.37 -15.02
N ASN A 147 13.71 18.64 -15.38
CA ASN A 147 14.03 17.33 -14.80
C ASN A 147 15.53 17.12 -14.63
N SER A 148 15.92 16.12 -13.84
CA SER A 148 17.31 15.72 -13.67
C SER A 148 17.94 15.25 -14.99
N ALA A 149 19.23 15.57 -15.19
CA ALA A 149 20.00 15.14 -16.36
C ALA A 149 20.09 13.62 -16.45
N THR A 150 20.39 12.96 -15.32
CA THR A 150 20.44 11.49 -15.23
C THR A 150 19.07 10.95 -14.82
N ALA A 151 18.67 9.84 -15.43
CA ALA A 151 17.50 9.08 -15.00
C ALA A 151 17.75 8.47 -13.61
N ALA A 152 16.74 8.49 -12.75
CA ALA A 152 16.81 7.82 -11.44
C ALA A 152 16.72 6.30 -11.58
N ALA A 153 16.05 5.82 -12.63
CA ALA A 153 15.97 4.41 -12.99
C ALA A 153 15.71 4.28 -14.49
N THR A 154 16.07 3.13 -15.06
CA THR A 154 15.88 2.82 -16.48
C THR A 154 15.36 1.41 -16.66
N THR A 155 14.50 1.21 -17.66
CA THR A 155 13.95 -0.11 -18.00
C THR A 155 13.88 -0.26 -19.52
N SER A 156 14.26 -1.44 -20.02
CA SER A 156 14.09 -1.78 -21.44
C SER A 156 12.63 -2.14 -21.70
N VAL A 157 11.95 -1.34 -22.52
CA VAL A 157 10.52 -1.51 -22.82
C VAL A 157 10.35 -2.08 -24.22
N GLY A 158 9.93 -3.35 -24.27
CA GLY A 158 9.63 -4.09 -25.49
C GLY A 158 8.22 -3.83 -26.02
N SER A 159 7.61 -4.84 -26.63
CA SER A 159 6.31 -4.76 -27.31
C SER A 159 5.22 -5.63 -26.68
N ALA A 160 5.47 -6.20 -25.50
CA ALA A 160 4.47 -6.98 -24.78
C ALA A 160 3.37 -6.05 -24.23
N THR A 161 2.32 -5.83 -25.02
CA THR A 161 1.12 -5.10 -24.57
C THR A 161 0.35 -5.93 -23.55
N GLY A 162 -0.51 -5.26 -22.79
CA GLY A 162 -1.25 -5.92 -21.73
C GLY A 162 -0.37 -6.33 -20.53
N SER A 163 0.83 -5.75 -20.41
CA SER A 163 1.84 -6.12 -19.43
C SER A 163 2.37 -4.91 -18.68
N TRP A 164 2.78 -5.13 -17.43
CA TRP A 164 3.45 -4.14 -16.60
C TRP A 164 4.95 -4.08 -16.91
N TYR A 165 5.48 -2.86 -17.05
CA TYR A 165 6.91 -2.58 -17.02
C TYR A 165 7.25 -1.87 -15.72
N GLU A 166 8.41 -2.19 -15.13
CA GLU A 166 8.79 -1.72 -13.81
C GLU A 166 10.13 -0.98 -13.82
N TRP A 167 10.23 0.12 -13.08
CA TRP A 167 11.46 0.86 -12.81
C TRP A 167 11.77 0.82 -11.32
N THR A 168 12.98 0.41 -10.95
CA THR A 168 13.42 0.39 -9.54
C THR A 168 13.88 1.78 -9.12
N VAL A 169 12.98 2.55 -8.49
CA VAL A 169 13.15 3.97 -8.14
C VAL A 169 13.43 4.20 -6.65
N THR A 170 13.87 3.15 -5.95
CA THR A 170 14.08 3.11 -4.49
C THR A 170 14.83 4.31 -3.95
N ASP A 171 15.96 4.69 -4.54
CA ASP A 171 16.82 5.76 -3.99
C ASP A 171 16.21 7.15 -4.15
N LEU A 172 15.47 7.37 -5.24
CA LEU A 172 14.74 8.61 -5.45
C LEU A 172 13.57 8.72 -4.46
N VAL A 173 12.81 7.65 -4.26
CA VAL A 173 11.70 7.62 -3.30
C VAL A 173 12.20 7.80 -1.87
N LYS A 174 13.34 7.19 -1.50
CA LYS A 174 14.03 7.45 -0.22
C LYS A 174 14.35 8.94 -0.06
N SER A 175 14.86 9.58 -1.12
CA SER A 175 15.24 11.00 -1.09
C SER A 175 14.02 11.93 -0.97
N TRP A 176 12.90 11.60 -1.61
CA TRP A 176 11.64 12.32 -1.44
C TRP A 176 11.07 12.17 -0.04
N TYR A 177 11.03 10.93 0.46
CA TYR A 177 10.48 10.62 1.76
C TYR A 177 11.30 11.23 2.91
N ALA A 178 12.63 11.29 2.76
CA ALA A 178 13.53 11.96 3.71
C ALA A 178 13.49 13.51 3.61
N GLY A 179 12.81 14.08 2.61
CA GLY A 179 12.74 15.52 2.39
C GLY A 179 13.98 16.12 1.72
N THR A 180 14.95 15.32 1.28
CA THR A 180 16.16 15.78 0.55
C THR A 180 15.79 16.44 -0.77
N TYR A 181 14.77 15.91 -1.44
CA TYR A 181 14.18 16.52 -2.64
C TYR A 181 12.70 16.71 -2.44
N THR A 182 12.16 17.83 -2.92
CA THR A 182 10.72 17.97 -3.11
C THR A 182 10.24 16.96 -4.15
N ASN A 183 9.13 16.28 -3.84
CA ASN A 183 8.49 15.36 -4.79
C ASN A 183 7.70 16.17 -5.83
N HIS A 184 8.17 16.15 -7.07
CA HIS A 184 7.44 16.64 -8.23
C HIS A 184 7.17 15.52 -9.25
N GLY A 185 7.42 14.26 -8.86
CA GLY A 185 7.17 13.10 -9.70
C GLY A 185 8.27 12.78 -10.70
N PHE A 186 7.88 12.01 -11.71
CA PHE A 186 8.73 11.45 -12.74
C PHE A 186 8.42 12.05 -14.11
N LYS A 187 9.46 12.27 -14.92
CA LYS A 187 9.34 12.47 -16.36
C LYS A 187 9.91 11.26 -17.08
N MET A 188 9.11 10.62 -17.92
CA MET A 188 9.50 9.43 -18.68
C MET A 188 10.08 9.86 -20.04
N ILE A 189 11.33 9.49 -20.29
CA ILE A 189 12.07 9.88 -21.51
C ILE A 189 12.71 8.63 -22.10
N VAL A 190 12.55 8.41 -23.40
CA VAL A 190 13.27 7.33 -24.10
C VAL A 190 14.74 7.72 -24.31
N SER A 191 15.66 6.79 -24.05
CA SER A 191 17.09 6.97 -24.21
C SER A 191 17.46 7.28 -25.65
N GLY A 192 18.28 8.31 -25.84
CA GLY A 192 18.75 8.76 -27.14
C GLY A 192 17.70 9.45 -28.01
N GLU A 193 16.44 9.52 -27.57
CA GLU A 193 15.33 10.12 -28.31
C GLU A 193 15.38 9.75 -29.81
N PRO A 194 15.19 8.46 -30.16
CA PRO A 194 15.13 8.02 -31.56
C PRO A 194 13.87 8.54 -32.24
N THR A 195 13.93 8.69 -33.55
CA THR A 195 12.80 9.20 -34.35
C THR A 195 11.63 8.23 -34.45
N CYS A 196 11.87 6.91 -34.47
CA CYS A 196 10.86 5.88 -34.66
C CYS A 196 10.81 4.91 -33.47
N PHE A 197 10.22 5.37 -32.38
CA PHE A 197 9.94 4.56 -31.19
C PHE A 197 8.90 5.28 -30.34
N GLN A 198 7.71 4.71 -30.19
CA GLN A 198 6.71 5.20 -29.24
C GLN A 198 6.19 4.04 -28.39
N ARG A 199 5.92 4.35 -27.13
CA ARG A 199 5.16 3.52 -26.20
C ARG A 199 4.03 4.36 -25.62
N THR A 200 2.87 3.73 -25.50
CA THR A 200 1.71 4.34 -24.85
C THR A 200 1.29 3.46 -23.68
N PHE A 201 1.19 4.07 -22.52
CA PHE A 201 0.79 3.43 -21.27
C PHE A 201 -0.60 3.91 -20.85
N ASP A 202 -1.28 3.15 -20.00
CA ASP A 202 -2.53 3.62 -19.37
C ASP A 202 -2.25 4.76 -18.40
N SER A 203 -3.09 5.81 -18.45
CA SER A 203 -3.10 6.91 -17.47
C SER A 203 -4.10 6.64 -16.34
N ARG A 204 -4.14 7.52 -15.34
CA ARG A 204 -5.15 7.44 -14.27
C ARG A 204 -6.59 7.71 -14.74
N GLU A 205 -6.79 8.37 -15.88
CA GLU A 205 -8.12 8.55 -16.50
C GLU A 205 -8.63 7.26 -17.16
N ASN A 206 -7.78 6.23 -17.27
CA ASN A 206 -8.17 4.93 -17.77
C ASN A 206 -8.89 4.11 -16.69
N LEU A 207 -10.21 3.94 -16.85
CA LEU A 207 -11.07 3.24 -15.88
C LEU A 207 -10.90 1.71 -15.85
N SER A 208 -9.88 1.15 -16.52
CA SER A 208 -9.60 -0.29 -16.50
C SER A 208 -8.82 -0.78 -15.27
N GLY A 209 -8.41 0.12 -14.38
CA GLY A 209 -7.66 -0.20 -13.16
C GLY A 209 -6.17 -0.51 -13.38
N ASN A 210 -5.61 -0.09 -14.52
CA ASN A 210 -4.21 -0.25 -14.88
C ASN A 210 -3.43 1.08 -14.82
N ASP A 211 -3.90 2.01 -14.00
CA ASP A 211 -3.28 3.32 -13.82
C ASP A 211 -1.84 3.21 -13.29
N PRO A 212 -0.98 4.22 -13.49
CA PRO A 212 0.40 4.18 -13.00
C PRO A 212 0.46 3.88 -11.51
N GLN A 213 1.36 2.96 -11.12
CA GLN A 213 1.52 2.52 -9.74
C GLN A 213 2.92 2.80 -9.21
N LEU A 214 3.01 3.16 -7.93
CA LEU A 214 4.25 3.20 -7.18
C LEU A 214 4.13 2.23 -6.00
N VAL A 215 4.75 1.06 -6.14
CA VAL A 215 4.73 -0.01 -5.12
C VAL A 215 5.93 0.17 -4.20
N ILE A 216 5.67 0.46 -2.93
CA ILE A 216 6.69 0.78 -1.94
C ILE A 216 6.65 -0.25 -0.81
N VAL A 217 7.81 -0.82 -0.48
CA VAL A 217 8.00 -1.64 0.71
C VAL A 217 8.73 -0.81 1.74
N TYR A 218 8.20 -0.70 2.95
CA TYR A 218 8.80 0.04 4.05
C TYR A 218 8.67 -0.72 5.38
N SER A 219 9.42 -0.30 6.40
CA SER A 219 9.35 -0.91 7.73
C SER A 219 9.61 0.11 8.83
N ALA A 220 9.27 -0.26 10.07
CA ALA A 220 9.71 0.49 11.23
C ALA A 220 11.25 0.43 11.35
N PRO A 221 11.90 1.48 11.84
CA PRO A 221 13.35 1.48 12.02
C PRO A 221 13.74 0.38 13.01
N THR A 222 14.83 -0.32 12.73
CA THR A 222 15.37 -1.30 13.67
C THR A 222 15.80 -0.57 14.95
N PRO A 223 15.32 -0.98 16.14
CA PRO A 223 15.74 -0.35 17.38
C PRO A 223 17.26 -0.49 17.52
N THR A 224 17.96 0.64 17.51
CA THR A 224 19.39 0.66 17.82
C THR A 224 19.54 0.26 19.29
N ARG A 225 20.28 -0.83 19.57
CA ARG A 225 20.56 -1.22 20.96
C ARG A 225 21.27 -0.04 21.62
N THR A 226 20.59 0.62 22.55
CA THR A 226 21.24 1.58 23.44
C THR A 226 22.18 0.78 24.32
N ALA A 227 23.47 1.11 24.32
CA ALA A 227 24.43 0.44 25.20
C ALA A 227 23.93 0.53 26.64
N THR A 228 23.66 -0.63 27.25
CA THR A 228 23.30 -0.70 28.67
C THR A 228 24.43 -0.05 29.46
N ARG A 229 24.13 1.04 30.17
CA ARG A 229 25.10 1.72 31.03
C ARG A 229 25.66 0.68 32.01
N THR A 230 26.97 0.44 31.97
CA THR A 230 27.66 -0.41 32.94
C THR A 230 27.30 0.07 34.34
N ALA A 231 26.78 -0.82 35.19
CA ALA A 231 26.40 -0.48 36.54
C ALA A 231 27.62 0.04 37.31
N THR A 232 27.65 1.34 37.59
CA THR A 232 28.60 1.90 38.54
C THR A 232 28.15 1.49 39.93
N ARG A 233 29.08 0.88 40.70
CA ARG A 233 28.83 0.26 42.01
C ARG A 233 27.98 1.14 42.93
N THR A 234 26.91 0.55 43.45
CA THR A 234 25.92 1.15 44.38
C THR A 234 26.57 1.71 45.64
N ALA A 235 26.20 2.95 46.01
CA ALA A 235 26.34 3.48 47.37
C ALA A 235 25.10 3.12 48.21
N THR A 236 25.35 2.80 49.47
CA THR A 236 24.42 2.22 50.45
C THR A 236 23.31 3.19 50.90
N VAL A 237 22.05 2.70 50.77
CA VAL A 237 20.82 2.88 51.58
C VAL A 237 20.23 4.29 51.80
N THR A 238 18.91 4.43 51.56
CA THR A 238 17.91 4.98 52.50
C THR A 238 16.49 4.61 52.02
N ARG A 239 15.65 4.07 52.91
CA ARG A 239 14.23 3.74 52.63
C ARG A 239 13.36 5.00 52.75
N THR A 240 12.54 5.31 51.73
CA THR A 240 11.36 6.21 51.81
C THR A 240 10.46 6.01 50.58
N PRO A 241 9.18 6.45 50.60
CA PRO A 241 7.99 5.76 51.08
C PRO A 241 7.23 4.99 49.96
N THR A 242 6.24 4.20 50.37
CA THR A 242 5.30 3.44 49.55
C THR A 242 4.64 4.30 48.45
N LEU A 243 4.84 3.91 47.17
CA LEU A 243 4.08 4.46 46.05
C LEU A 243 2.67 3.87 46.06
N THR A 244 1.67 4.74 46.21
CA THR A 244 0.27 4.41 45.93
C THR A 244 0.14 4.19 44.42
N TYR A 245 -0.16 2.94 44.02
CA TYR A 245 -0.47 2.61 42.65
C TYR A 245 -1.83 3.23 42.30
N THR A 246 -1.85 4.33 41.56
CA THR A 246 -3.03 4.76 40.83
C THR A 246 -3.19 3.82 39.63
N PRO A 247 -4.34 3.16 39.42
CA PRO A 247 -4.54 2.35 38.23
C PRO A 247 -4.38 3.23 37.00
N THR A 248 -3.31 2.99 36.24
CA THR A 248 -3.14 3.58 34.92
C THR A 248 -4.29 3.05 34.07
N VAL A 249 -5.11 3.98 33.55
CA VAL A 249 -6.17 3.68 32.60
C VAL A 249 -5.59 2.85 31.47
N THR A 250 -5.97 1.57 31.43
CA THR A 250 -5.64 0.65 30.35
C THR A 250 -6.01 1.30 29.01
N PRO A 251 -5.16 1.24 27.97
CA PRO A 251 -5.48 1.80 26.65
C PRO A 251 -6.83 1.26 26.17
N ARG A 252 -7.73 2.18 25.78
CA ARG A 252 -9.07 1.85 25.27
C ARG A 252 -8.95 0.86 24.10
N PRO A 253 -9.77 -0.21 24.02
CA PRO A 253 -9.67 -1.18 22.94
C PRO A 253 -9.92 -0.52 21.56
N GLY A 254 -8.88 -0.51 20.71
CA GLY A 254 -8.80 -0.33 19.25
C GLY A 254 -9.85 0.51 18.52
N GLY A 255 -9.41 1.57 17.83
CA GLY A 255 -10.27 2.39 16.99
C GLY A 255 -10.93 1.60 15.86
N PHE A 256 -12.17 1.94 15.53
CA PHE A 256 -12.89 1.47 14.35
C PHE A 256 -12.91 2.60 13.31
N LEU A 257 -12.96 2.25 12.03
CA LEU A 257 -13.17 3.21 10.95
C LEU A 257 -14.50 2.90 10.24
N TYR A 258 -15.36 3.89 10.05
CA TYR A 258 -16.53 3.79 9.20
C TYR A 258 -16.29 4.58 7.91
N ILE A 259 -16.42 3.93 6.77
CA ILE A 259 -16.32 4.58 5.47
C ILE A 259 -17.70 4.81 4.87
N TYR A 260 -17.93 6.00 4.33
CA TYR A 260 -19.20 6.43 3.74
C TYR A 260 -18.95 7.21 2.45
N ARG A 261 -19.96 7.34 1.58
CA ARG A 261 -19.85 8.12 0.33
C ARG A 261 -20.50 9.49 0.46
N GLU A 262 -21.79 9.52 0.76
CA GLU A 262 -22.64 10.71 0.82
C GLU A 262 -23.38 10.80 2.16
N ASP A 263 -23.82 9.67 2.72
CA ASP A 263 -24.59 9.65 3.95
C ASP A 263 -23.70 9.65 5.19
N ARG A 264 -23.18 10.85 5.49
CA ARG A 264 -22.45 11.12 6.72
C ARG A 264 -23.31 10.92 7.97
N ALA A 265 -24.62 11.19 7.90
CA ALA A 265 -25.51 11.17 9.06
C ALA A 265 -25.66 9.73 9.61
N THR A 266 -25.78 8.73 8.74
CA THR A 266 -25.75 7.33 9.16
C THR A 266 -24.40 6.96 9.77
N GLY A 267 -23.28 7.44 9.22
CA GLY A 267 -21.96 7.29 9.84
C GLY A 267 -21.91 7.87 11.26
N GLU A 268 -22.43 9.07 11.48
CA GLU A 268 -22.51 9.72 12.80
C GLU A 268 -23.39 8.94 13.78
N ALA A 269 -24.48 8.32 13.31
CA ALA A 269 -25.29 7.43 14.12
C ALA A 269 -24.52 6.18 14.57
N PHE A 270 -23.73 5.57 13.68
CA PHE A 270 -22.79 4.49 14.05
C PHE A 270 -21.73 4.99 15.03
N GLN A 271 -21.18 6.19 14.83
CA GLN A 271 -20.17 6.77 15.71
C GLN A 271 -20.71 6.93 17.13
N LYS A 272 -21.93 7.45 17.26
CA LYS A 272 -22.63 7.53 18.54
C LYS A 272 -22.86 6.14 19.14
N PHE A 273 -23.36 5.17 18.36
CA PHE A 273 -23.62 3.81 18.83
C PHE A 273 -22.37 3.12 19.41
N PHE A 274 -21.21 3.30 18.77
CA PHE A 274 -19.92 2.79 19.26
C PHE A 274 -19.43 3.59 20.48
N GLY A 275 -19.57 4.92 20.44
CA GLY A 275 -19.19 5.83 21.53
C GLY A 275 -19.91 5.51 22.85
N ASP A 276 -21.23 5.29 22.78
CA ASP A 276 -22.08 4.89 23.91
C ASP A 276 -21.62 3.56 24.56
N ARG A 277 -20.84 2.74 23.83
CA ARG A 277 -20.28 1.45 24.28
C ARG A 277 -18.80 1.52 24.63
N GLY A 278 -18.24 2.72 24.72
CA GLY A 278 -16.83 2.92 25.08
C GLY A 278 -15.84 2.66 23.95
N TYR A 279 -16.31 2.53 22.71
CA TYR A 279 -15.45 2.37 21.53
C TYR A 279 -15.24 3.71 20.80
N ARG A 280 -14.10 3.82 20.10
CA ARG A 280 -13.82 4.94 19.19
C ARG A 280 -14.16 4.50 17.77
N LEU A 281 -14.98 5.26 17.07
CA LEU A 281 -15.25 5.10 15.64
C LEU A 281 -14.92 6.43 14.95
N ASP A 282 -14.03 6.42 13.97
CA ASP A 282 -13.81 7.60 13.11
C ASP A 282 -14.57 7.44 11.81
N LEU A 283 -14.94 8.56 11.20
CA LEU A 283 -15.67 8.61 9.93
C LEU A 283 -14.74 9.12 8.82
N VAL A 284 -14.72 8.43 7.69
CA VAL A 284 -13.93 8.82 6.51
C VAL A 284 -14.79 8.73 5.26
N ALA A 285 -14.85 9.83 4.50
CA ALA A 285 -15.47 9.81 3.18
C ALA A 285 -14.61 8.99 2.21
N MET A 286 -15.22 8.21 1.31
CA MET A 286 -14.51 7.39 0.33
C MET A 286 -13.51 8.20 -0.51
N ALA A 287 -13.84 9.45 -0.86
CA ALA A 287 -12.96 10.35 -1.62
C ALA A 287 -11.64 10.68 -0.90
N GLU A 288 -11.63 10.61 0.44
CA GLU A 288 -10.45 10.91 1.27
C GLU A 288 -9.72 9.64 1.72
N LEU A 289 -10.30 8.46 1.46
CA LEU A 289 -9.85 7.19 2.04
C LEU A 289 -8.40 6.86 1.70
N LEU A 290 -7.96 7.09 0.46
CA LEU A 290 -6.57 6.81 0.05
C LEU A 290 -5.51 7.61 0.84
N LYS A 291 -5.91 8.71 1.48
CA LYS A 291 -5.04 9.59 2.29
C LYS A 291 -4.97 9.17 3.76
N VAL A 292 -5.77 8.18 4.18
CA VAL A 292 -5.92 7.80 5.59
C VAL A 292 -4.88 6.76 6.01
N ASP A 293 -4.25 6.97 7.18
CA ASP A 293 -3.48 5.95 7.86
C ASP A 293 -4.41 4.95 8.54
N LEU A 294 -4.49 3.72 8.00
CA LEU A 294 -5.38 2.70 8.54
C LEU A 294 -4.84 2.02 9.80
N ARG A 295 -3.55 2.16 10.13
CA ARG A 295 -2.89 1.41 11.22
C ARG A 295 -3.56 1.55 12.59
N PRO A 296 -4.03 2.74 13.01
CA PRO A 296 -4.70 2.91 14.31
C PRO A 296 -6.01 2.13 14.45
N TYR A 297 -6.59 1.70 13.33
CA TYR A 297 -7.86 1.00 13.31
C TYR A 297 -7.67 -0.51 13.35
N ARG A 298 -8.48 -1.20 14.15
CA ARG A 298 -8.49 -2.68 14.19
C ARG A 298 -9.53 -3.29 13.26
N THR A 299 -10.52 -2.51 12.82
CA THR A 299 -11.63 -2.98 11.99
C THR A 299 -12.14 -1.82 11.17
N ILE A 300 -12.48 -2.11 9.92
CA ILE A 300 -13.07 -1.15 8.98
C ILE A 300 -14.52 -1.58 8.74
N ILE A 301 -15.44 -0.64 8.79
CA ILE A 301 -16.85 -0.81 8.52
C ILE A 301 -17.15 -0.13 7.19
N VAL A 302 -17.56 -0.93 6.21
CA VAL A 302 -18.01 -0.47 4.90
C VAL A 302 -19.47 -0.07 5.01
N GLY A 303 -19.75 1.23 4.95
CA GLY A 303 -21.10 1.79 5.04
C GLY A 303 -21.99 1.40 3.87
N TYR A 304 -23.31 1.49 4.06
CA TYR A 304 -24.28 1.01 3.08
C TYR A 304 -24.28 1.81 1.78
N ASP A 305 -23.86 3.07 1.80
CA ASP A 305 -23.92 4.01 0.68
C ASP A 305 -22.63 4.01 -0.17
N THR A 306 -21.69 3.13 0.14
CA THR A 306 -20.37 3.05 -0.50
C THR A 306 -20.38 2.38 -1.89
N GLY A 307 -21.50 1.77 -2.28
CA GLY A 307 -21.70 1.15 -3.59
C GLY A 307 -23.14 0.71 -3.83
N ASP A 308 -23.43 0.32 -5.08
CA ASP A 308 -24.63 -0.43 -5.47
C ASP A 308 -24.22 -1.81 -6.02
N THR A 309 -25.11 -2.79 -5.97
CA THR A 309 -25.12 -4.07 -6.71
C THR A 309 -23.80 -4.49 -7.38
N THR A 310 -23.42 -3.83 -8.48
CA THR A 310 -22.21 -4.17 -9.26
C THR A 310 -21.04 -3.19 -9.10
N THR A 311 -21.32 -2.02 -8.54
CA THR A 311 -20.44 -0.86 -8.48
C THR A 311 -20.09 -0.54 -7.03
N TRP A 312 -18.85 -0.79 -6.64
CA TRP A 312 -18.34 -0.37 -5.34
C TRP A 312 -17.07 0.44 -5.53
N GLY A 313 -17.14 1.73 -5.20
CA GLY A 313 -16.03 2.68 -5.34
C GLY A 313 -15.24 2.53 -6.64
N ASP A 314 -13.95 2.88 -6.55
CA ASP A 314 -12.92 2.57 -7.53
C ASP A 314 -12.17 1.31 -7.07
N THR A 315 -11.71 0.48 -8.00
CA THR A 315 -10.79 -0.65 -7.74
C THR A 315 -9.61 -0.26 -6.84
N ARG A 316 -9.11 0.98 -6.95
CA ARG A 316 -8.06 1.51 -6.07
C ARG A 316 -8.44 1.53 -4.59
N LEU A 317 -9.68 1.90 -4.29
CA LEU A 317 -10.22 1.91 -2.93
C LEU A 317 -10.39 0.49 -2.39
N VAL A 318 -10.85 -0.43 -3.25
CA VAL A 318 -10.97 -1.86 -2.90
C VAL A 318 -9.60 -2.42 -2.53
N ASN A 319 -8.61 -2.23 -3.41
CA ASN A 319 -7.24 -2.69 -3.20
C ASN A 319 -6.62 -2.10 -1.94
N PHE A 320 -6.81 -0.79 -1.72
CA PHE A 320 -6.31 -0.13 -0.52
C PHE A 320 -6.86 -0.74 0.78
N LEU A 321 -8.14 -1.12 0.80
CA LEU A 321 -8.75 -1.76 1.97
C LEU A 321 -8.26 -3.19 2.18
N ILE A 322 -8.15 -4.01 1.13
CA ILE A 322 -7.68 -5.40 1.26
C ILE A 322 -6.18 -5.50 1.58
N GLU A 323 -5.35 -4.62 1.01
CA GLU A 323 -3.91 -4.53 1.30
C GLU A 323 -3.66 -4.14 2.76
N SER A 324 -4.62 -3.50 3.43
CA SER A 324 -4.51 -3.20 4.86
C SER A 324 -4.50 -4.44 5.75
N GLN A 325 -4.97 -5.59 5.24
CA GLN A 325 -5.18 -6.85 5.96
C GLN A 325 -5.97 -6.71 7.27
N LYS A 326 -6.81 -5.67 7.39
CA LYS A 326 -7.67 -5.46 8.56
C LYS A 326 -8.97 -6.25 8.40
N PRO A 327 -9.57 -6.72 9.50
CA PRO A 327 -10.95 -7.18 9.50
C PRO A 327 -11.88 -6.12 8.89
N ILE A 328 -12.71 -6.54 7.94
CA ILE A 328 -13.71 -5.69 7.27
C ILE A 328 -15.10 -6.21 7.58
N VAL A 329 -15.99 -5.31 8.02
CA VAL A 329 -17.41 -5.57 8.20
C VAL A 329 -18.17 -4.81 7.11
N GLY A 330 -18.87 -5.54 6.24
CA GLY A 330 -19.75 -4.95 5.23
C GLY A 330 -21.16 -4.75 5.79
N VAL A 331 -21.71 -3.55 5.62
CA VAL A 331 -23.09 -3.23 6.03
C VAL A 331 -23.92 -2.87 4.80
N GLY A 332 -25.10 -3.48 4.68
CA GLY A 332 -26.07 -3.15 3.64
C GLY A 332 -25.53 -3.28 2.21
N GLU A 333 -26.05 -2.45 1.32
CA GLU A 333 -25.73 -2.47 -0.11
C GLU A 333 -24.24 -2.27 -0.40
N GLY A 334 -23.62 -1.30 0.26
CA GLY A 334 -22.18 -1.03 0.11
C GLY A 334 -21.33 -2.23 0.54
N GLY A 335 -21.63 -2.88 1.66
CA GLY A 335 -20.94 -4.12 2.05
C GLY A 335 -21.15 -5.25 1.04
N TYR A 336 -22.38 -5.40 0.55
CA TYR A 336 -22.76 -6.40 -0.46
C TYR A 336 -21.98 -6.23 -1.77
N ALA A 337 -21.90 -4.99 -2.27
CA ALA A 337 -21.15 -4.66 -3.49
C ALA A 337 -19.63 -4.77 -3.28
N PHE A 338 -19.10 -4.39 -2.11
CA PHE A 338 -17.67 -4.52 -1.79
C PHE A 338 -17.20 -5.98 -1.85
N PHE A 339 -17.90 -6.88 -1.15
CA PHE A 339 -17.51 -8.29 -1.15
C PHE A 339 -17.70 -8.95 -2.52
N GLY A 340 -18.64 -8.46 -3.33
CA GLY A 340 -18.77 -8.87 -4.73
C GLY A 340 -17.56 -8.50 -5.58
N LYS A 341 -16.93 -7.33 -5.37
CA LYS A 341 -15.66 -6.97 -6.04
C LYS A 341 -14.50 -7.90 -5.66
N LEU A 342 -14.57 -8.53 -4.50
CA LEU A 342 -13.57 -9.51 -4.05
C LEU A 342 -13.84 -10.92 -4.58
N ALA A 343 -14.93 -11.12 -5.34
CA ALA A 343 -15.35 -12.42 -5.86
C ALA A 343 -15.44 -13.51 -4.77
N LEU A 344 -15.91 -13.12 -3.59
CA LEU A 344 -16.16 -14.05 -2.49
C LEU A 344 -17.49 -14.77 -2.68
N ASP A 345 -17.69 -15.86 -1.93
CA ASP A 345 -18.98 -16.55 -1.85
C ASP A 345 -20.06 -15.75 -1.10
N ILE A 346 -19.76 -14.50 -0.73
CA ILE A 346 -20.66 -13.51 -0.12
C ILE A 346 -20.62 -12.21 -0.93
N GLY A 347 -21.69 -11.42 -0.85
CA GLY A 347 -21.81 -10.20 -1.67
C GLY A 347 -22.34 -10.51 -3.07
N TYR A 348 -22.30 -9.54 -3.98
CA TYR A 348 -22.81 -9.72 -5.34
C TYR A 348 -21.97 -10.72 -6.16
N PRO A 349 -22.58 -11.64 -6.93
CA PRO A 349 -24.02 -11.88 -7.11
C PRO A 349 -24.57 -12.98 -6.17
N ASN A 350 -23.78 -13.41 -5.19
CA ASN A 350 -24.00 -14.63 -4.40
C ASN A 350 -24.86 -14.41 -3.15
N GLY A 351 -25.24 -13.17 -2.82
CA GLY A 351 -26.05 -12.83 -1.64
C GLY A 351 -27.38 -12.17 -1.98
N GLY A 352 -28.27 -12.09 -0.99
CA GLY A 352 -29.52 -11.34 -1.08
C GLY A 352 -29.36 -9.90 -0.58
N HIS A 353 -30.00 -8.96 -1.27
CA HIS A 353 -30.09 -7.55 -0.88
C HIS A 353 -31.55 -7.08 -0.99
N GLY A 354 -31.90 -6.00 -0.29
CA GLY A 354 -33.27 -5.50 -0.24
C GLY A 354 -33.38 -4.14 0.44
N SER A 355 -34.58 -3.57 0.44
CA SER A 355 -34.86 -2.22 0.96
C SER A 355 -35.16 -2.17 2.46
N GLU A 356 -34.94 -3.26 3.19
CA GLU A 356 -35.18 -3.29 4.64
C GLU A 356 -34.16 -2.44 5.39
N THR A 357 -34.62 -1.70 6.40
CA THR A 357 -33.77 -0.86 7.28
C THR A 357 -33.36 -1.58 8.57
N ARG A 358 -33.50 -2.91 8.60
CA ARG A 358 -33.16 -3.76 9.74
C ARG A 358 -32.24 -4.90 9.32
N SER A 359 -31.35 -5.29 10.22
CA SER A 359 -30.57 -6.52 10.08
C SER A 359 -31.20 -7.61 10.94
N LEU A 360 -31.48 -8.76 10.35
CA LEU A 360 -31.96 -9.93 11.07
C LEU A 360 -30.75 -10.85 11.33
N VAL A 361 -30.48 -11.15 12.59
CA VAL A 361 -29.56 -12.25 12.92
C VAL A 361 -30.32 -13.54 12.68
N LEU A 362 -29.95 -14.25 11.62
CA LEU A 362 -30.60 -15.48 11.22
C LEU A 362 -29.87 -16.66 11.86
N ASP A 363 -30.61 -17.58 12.47
CA ASP A 363 -30.07 -18.86 12.89
C ASP A 363 -29.57 -19.63 11.65
N ARG A 364 -28.40 -20.28 11.72
CA ARG A 364 -27.87 -21.18 10.70
C ARG A 364 -28.86 -22.26 10.25
N ASN A 365 -29.87 -22.56 11.06
CA ASN A 365 -30.92 -23.51 10.75
C ASN A 365 -31.97 -22.97 9.76
N GLN A 366 -32.01 -21.65 9.52
CA GLN A 366 -32.93 -21.01 8.57
C GLN A 366 -32.73 -21.54 7.15
N SER A 367 -33.83 -21.70 6.41
CA SER A 367 -33.82 -22.25 5.04
C SER A 367 -33.00 -21.42 4.05
N ILE A 368 -32.83 -20.12 4.32
CA ILE A 368 -32.01 -19.21 3.52
C ILE A 368 -30.52 -19.57 3.50
N TYR A 369 -30.00 -20.27 4.52
CA TYR A 369 -28.63 -20.80 4.51
C TYR A 369 -28.49 -22.08 3.66
N LYS A 370 -29.61 -22.62 3.16
CA LYS A 370 -29.68 -23.90 2.43
C LYS A 370 -30.15 -23.74 0.99
N THR A 371 -30.54 -22.54 0.56
CA THR A 371 -31.13 -22.26 -0.75
C THR A 371 -30.76 -20.84 -1.22
N PRO A 372 -30.38 -20.61 -2.50
CA PRO A 372 -30.22 -21.58 -3.59
C PRO A 372 -28.95 -22.43 -3.50
N PHE A 373 -27.97 -22.02 -2.69
CA PHE A 373 -26.75 -22.76 -2.42
C PHE A 373 -26.54 -22.93 -0.90
N PRO A 374 -26.13 -24.12 -0.42
CA PRO A 374 -25.76 -24.30 0.98
C PRO A 374 -24.48 -23.51 1.30
N ILE A 375 -24.49 -22.72 2.37
CA ILE A 375 -23.27 -22.10 2.91
C ILE A 375 -22.67 -23.11 3.89
N SER A 376 -21.53 -23.72 3.53
CA SER A 376 -20.85 -24.79 4.30
C SER A 376 -19.99 -24.28 5.45
#